data_AF-F2L180-F1
#
_entry.id   AF-F2L180-F1
#
_cell.length_a   1.000
_cell.length_b   1.000
_cell.length_c   1.000
_cell.angle_alpha   90.00
_cell.angle_beta   90.00
_cell.angle_gamma   90.00
#
_symmetry.space_group_name_H-M   'P 1'
#
loop_
_entity.id
_entity.type
_entity.pdbx_description
1 polymer ?
#
loop_
_entity_poly.entity_id
_entity_poly.type
_entity_poly.pdbx_seq_one_letter_code
_entity_poly.pdbx_strand_id
1 'polypeptide(L)'
;MWRGPATPSGDEELGADFLISSLSAKNPFKRLVVGPPREAVAVARRIGGVAVSDFSGAPPDLYRDVYAVHASGDLGPLMAGADVVVYIEGPIPPPRGVRVIALTCARRGICEEADCVCGGALRI
;
A
#
# COMPACT_ATOMS: atom_id res chain seq x y z
N MET A 1 -14.19 53.18 1.91
CA MET A 1 -14.55 51.97 1.14
C MET A 1 -13.70 50.83 1.65
N TRP A 2 -14.30 49.89 2.38
CA TRP A 2 -13.60 48.74 2.96
C TRP A 2 -13.31 47.69 1.88
N ARG A 3 -12.07 47.21 1.77
CA ARG A 3 -11.70 46.02 0.97
C ARG A 3 -11.73 44.81 1.91
N GLY A 4 -12.62 43.85 1.64
CA GLY A 4 -12.68 42.58 2.36
C GLY A 4 -11.46 41.69 2.07
N PRO A 5 -11.11 40.76 2.97
CA PRO A 5 -10.00 39.84 2.76
C PRO A 5 -10.35 38.76 1.73
N ALA A 6 -9.31 38.34 1.00
CA ALA A 6 -9.33 37.30 -0.02
C ALA A 6 -9.84 35.97 0.54
N THR A 7 -10.73 35.31 -0.21
CA THR A 7 -11.09 33.91 -0.04
C THR A 7 -9.92 33.02 -0.47
N PRO A 8 -9.37 32.15 0.41
CA PRO A 8 -8.56 31.03 -0.05
C PRO A 8 -9.48 29.92 -0.55
N SER A 9 -9.13 29.36 -1.70
CA SER A 9 -9.68 28.15 -2.32
C SER A 9 -9.46 26.95 -1.41
N GLY A 10 -10.51 26.53 -0.70
CA GLY A 10 -10.47 25.46 0.29
C GLY A 10 -11.19 24.20 -0.17
N ASP A 11 -10.63 23.50 -1.16
CA ASP A 11 -11.17 22.19 -1.61
C ASP A 11 -10.12 21.07 -1.74
N GLU A 12 -8.85 21.28 -1.33
CA GLU A 12 -7.80 20.24 -1.47
C GLU A 12 -7.18 19.74 -0.14
N GLU A 13 -7.41 20.40 1.00
CA GLU A 13 -6.83 19.97 2.29
C GLU A 13 -7.70 18.96 3.07
N LEU A 14 -8.99 18.85 2.76
CA LEU A 14 -9.93 18.02 3.52
C LEU A 14 -9.73 16.50 3.34
N GLY A 15 -8.99 16.07 2.32
CA GLY A 15 -8.63 14.66 2.09
C GLY A 15 -7.42 14.20 2.91
N ALA A 16 -6.47 15.09 3.17
CA ALA A 16 -5.28 14.78 3.94
C ALA A 16 -5.58 14.81 5.45
N ASP A 17 -6.37 15.78 5.92
CA ASP A 17 -6.70 15.91 7.34
C ASP A 17 -7.62 14.79 7.86
N PHE A 18 -8.43 14.15 7.02
CA PHE A 18 -9.21 12.98 7.41
C PHE A 18 -8.31 11.73 7.61
N LEU A 19 -7.24 11.62 6.83
CA LEU A 19 -6.22 10.58 7.01
C LEU A 19 -5.35 10.87 8.24
N ILE A 20 -5.03 12.14 8.50
CA ILE A 20 -4.19 12.57 9.62
C ILE A 20 -4.95 12.51 10.96
N SER A 21 -6.25 12.86 10.98
CA SER A 21 -7.11 12.70 12.16
C SER A 21 -7.34 11.24 12.54
N SER A 22 -7.13 10.33 11.57
CA SER A 22 -7.14 8.88 11.79
C SER A 22 -5.80 8.33 12.28
N LEU A 23 -4.72 9.11 12.39
CA LEU A 23 -3.43 8.63 12.93
C LEU A 23 -3.47 8.32 14.44
N SER A 24 -4.56 8.69 15.14
CA SER A 24 -4.86 8.18 16.49
C SER A 24 -5.74 6.92 16.49
N ALA A 25 -6.33 6.57 15.34
CA ALA A 25 -7.16 5.40 15.14
C ALA A 25 -6.41 4.39 14.26
N LYS A 26 -5.82 3.35 14.90
CA LYS A 26 -5.29 2.12 14.27
C LYS A 26 -5.63 2.02 12.78
N ASN A 27 -4.62 2.15 11.90
CA ASN A 27 -4.76 1.94 10.47
C ASN A 27 -5.69 0.74 10.20
N PRO A 28 -6.81 0.92 9.47
CA PRO A 28 -7.79 -0.13 9.29
C PRO A 28 -7.25 -1.28 8.41
N PHE A 29 -6.15 -1.06 7.70
CA PHE A 29 -5.59 -1.98 6.71
C PHE A 29 -4.47 -2.82 7.30
N LYS A 30 -4.86 -3.87 8.02
CA LYS A 30 -3.92 -4.81 8.65
C LYS A 30 -3.04 -5.59 7.66
N ARG A 31 -3.54 -5.84 6.45
CA ARG A 31 -2.87 -6.64 5.41
C ARG A 31 -2.84 -5.85 4.11
N LEU A 32 -1.63 -5.49 3.69
CA LEU A 32 -1.41 -4.82 2.42
C LEU A 32 -0.72 -5.77 1.45
N VAL A 33 -1.10 -5.70 0.18
CA VAL A 33 -0.44 -6.41 -0.91
C VAL A 33 0.02 -5.38 -1.92
N VAL A 34 1.33 -5.15 -1.98
CA VAL A 34 1.95 -4.17 -2.85
C VAL A 34 2.58 -4.88 -4.03
N GLY A 35 2.26 -4.46 -5.26
CA GLY A 35 2.85 -5.06 -6.45
C GLY A 35 2.13 -4.71 -7.75
N PRO A 36 2.38 -5.47 -8.82
CA PRO A 36 1.69 -5.27 -10.09
C PRO A 36 0.17 -5.51 -9.96
N PRO A 37 -0.67 -4.78 -10.72
CA PRO A 37 -2.13 -4.73 -10.51
C PRO A 37 -2.83 -6.08 -10.41
N ARG A 38 -2.54 -7.03 -11.32
CA ARG A 38 -3.27 -8.30 -11.39
C ARG A 38 -2.89 -9.22 -10.23
N GLU A 39 -1.61 -9.27 -9.92
CA GLU A 39 -1.00 -10.10 -8.89
C GLU A 39 -1.36 -9.59 -7.50
N ALA A 40 -1.29 -8.27 -7.29
CA ALA A 40 -1.66 -7.64 -6.04
C ALA A 40 -3.13 -7.92 -5.69
N VAL A 41 -4.04 -7.77 -6.66
CA VAL A 41 -5.46 -8.10 -6.49
C VAL A 41 -5.67 -9.58 -6.25
N ALA A 42 -5.01 -10.46 -7.00
CA ALA A 42 -5.17 -11.90 -6.84
C ALA A 42 -4.76 -12.38 -5.44
N VAL A 43 -3.66 -11.86 -4.90
CA VAL A 43 -3.20 -12.19 -3.55
C VAL A 43 -4.08 -11.53 -2.50
N ALA A 44 -4.43 -10.25 -2.66
CA ALA A 44 -5.32 -9.53 -1.74
C ALA A 44 -6.68 -10.22 -1.59
N ARG A 45 -7.26 -10.69 -2.70
CA ARG A 45 -8.51 -11.47 -2.71
C ARG A 45 -8.40 -12.75 -1.87
N ARG A 46 -7.26 -13.45 -1.96
CA ARG A 46 -7.04 -14.72 -1.23
C ARG A 46 -6.84 -14.52 0.26
N ILE A 47 -6.13 -13.46 0.66
CA ILE A 47 -5.77 -13.23 2.06
C ILE A 47 -6.71 -12.28 2.79
N GLY A 48 -7.73 -11.75 2.11
CA GLY A 48 -8.62 -10.72 2.64
C GLY A 48 -7.86 -9.43 2.99
N GLY A 49 -6.99 -8.98 2.07
CA GLY A 49 -6.17 -7.79 2.23
C GLY A 49 -6.55 -6.67 1.25
N VAL A 50 -5.78 -5.59 1.30
CA VAL A 50 -5.88 -4.45 0.38
C VAL A 50 -4.85 -4.59 -0.73
N ALA A 51 -5.28 -4.43 -1.97
CA ALA A 51 -4.36 -4.37 -3.11
C ALA A 51 -3.84 -2.93 -3.27
N VAL A 52 -2.52 -2.76 -3.36
CA VAL A 52 -1.86 -1.47 -3.52
C VAL A 52 -1.02 -1.53 -4.78
N SER A 53 -1.34 -0.68 -5.76
CA SER A 53 -0.63 -0.62 -7.04
C SER A 53 -0.88 0.74 -7.71
N ASP A 54 -0.10 1.07 -8.74
CA ASP A 54 -0.35 2.25 -9.56
C ASP A 54 -1.67 2.11 -10.34
N PHE A 55 -2.05 0.88 -10.73
CA PHE A 55 -3.28 0.56 -11.48
C PHE A 55 -3.52 1.44 -12.73
N SER A 56 -2.53 2.21 -13.17
CA SER A 56 -2.56 3.03 -14.37
C SER A 56 -2.69 2.10 -15.58
N GLY A 57 -3.83 2.17 -16.27
CA GLY A 57 -4.16 1.27 -17.37
C GLY A 57 -4.78 -0.08 -16.97
N ALA A 58 -5.08 -0.31 -15.70
CA ALA A 58 -5.87 -1.48 -15.28
C ALA A 58 -7.39 -1.16 -15.36
N PRO A 59 -8.21 -2.04 -15.95
CA PRO A 59 -9.66 -1.84 -15.97
C PRO A 59 -10.26 -1.99 -14.55
N PRO A 60 -11.29 -1.19 -14.17
CA PRO A 60 -11.89 -1.27 -12.83
C PRO A 60 -12.44 -2.65 -12.46
N ASP A 61 -12.89 -3.43 -13.45
CA ASP A 61 -13.37 -4.81 -13.26
C ASP A 61 -12.30 -5.73 -12.63
N LEU A 62 -11.02 -5.39 -12.77
CA LEU A 62 -9.93 -6.17 -12.20
C LEU A 62 -10.05 -6.26 -10.68
N TYR A 63 -10.40 -5.15 -10.02
CA TYR A 63 -10.39 -4.98 -8.57
C TYR A 63 -11.78 -4.73 -7.96
N ARG A 64 -12.86 -4.98 -8.70
CA ARG A 64 -14.24 -4.70 -8.28
C ARG A 64 -14.68 -5.32 -6.95
N ASP A 65 -14.03 -6.41 -6.54
CA ASP A 65 -14.35 -7.22 -5.35
C ASP A 65 -13.25 -7.17 -4.28
N VAL A 66 -12.25 -6.30 -4.47
CA VAL A 66 -11.11 -6.13 -3.57
C VAL A 66 -10.96 -4.65 -3.28
N TYR A 67 -10.69 -4.31 -2.02
CA TYR A 67 -10.34 -2.93 -1.70
C TYR A 67 -8.98 -2.60 -2.33
N ALA A 68 -8.97 -1.71 -3.31
CA ALA A 68 -7.78 -1.30 -4.04
C ALA A 68 -7.41 0.15 -3.71
N VAL A 69 -6.13 0.36 -3.44
CA VAL A 69 -5.53 1.67 -3.23
C VAL A 69 -4.63 1.96 -4.42
N HIS A 70 -4.97 3.00 -5.16
CA HIS A 70 -4.11 3.55 -6.21
C HIS A 70 -2.97 4.32 -5.55
N ALA A 71 -1.74 3.85 -5.74
CA ALA A 71 -0.55 4.50 -5.20
C ALA A 71 0.64 4.35 -6.16
N SER A 72 1.24 5.49 -6.51
CA SER A 72 2.40 5.60 -7.41
C SER A 72 3.62 6.27 -6.76
N GLY A 73 3.56 6.54 -5.46
CA GLY A 73 4.57 7.28 -4.70
C GLY A 73 5.02 6.59 -3.40
N ASP A 74 5.42 7.37 -2.41
CA ASP A 74 5.87 6.85 -1.11
C ASP A 74 4.72 6.16 -0.36
N LEU A 75 4.91 4.87 -0.09
CA LEU A 75 3.95 4.00 0.60
C LEU A 75 4.14 4.01 2.12
N GLY A 76 5.16 4.70 2.64
CA GLY A 76 5.53 4.70 4.07
C GLY A 76 4.35 4.95 5.01
N PRO A 77 3.54 6.00 4.82
CA PRO A 77 2.38 6.28 5.67
C PRO A 77 1.32 5.17 5.65
N LEU A 78 1.07 4.56 4.48
CA LEU A 78 0.09 3.48 4.33
C LEU A 78 0.56 2.21 5.05
N MET A 79 1.87 1.93 5.01
CA MET A 79 2.46 0.73 5.60
C MET A 79 2.69 0.84 7.10
N ALA A 80 2.89 2.05 7.64
CA ALA A 80 3.22 2.28 9.05
C ALA A 80 2.19 1.74 10.06
N GLY A 81 0.97 1.42 9.60
CA GLY A 81 -0.04 0.79 10.45
C GLY A 81 -0.50 -0.59 9.98
N ALA A 82 0.17 -1.20 9.00
CA ALA A 82 -0.13 -2.57 8.59
C ALA A 82 0.54 -3.57 9.54
N ASP A 83 -0.18 -4.64 9.89
CA ASP A 83 0.39 -5.76 10.66
C ASP A 83 1.32 -6.61 9.76
N VAL A 84 0.96 -6.75 8.48
CA VAL A 84 1.70 -7.51 7.46
C VAL A 84 1.61 -6.80 6.11
N VAL A 85 2.77 -6.68 5.45
CA VAL A 85 2.86 -6.21 4.07
C VAL A 85 3.42 -7.32 3.20
N VAL A 86 2.65 -7.75 2.21
CA VAL A 86 3.06 -8.69 1.18
C VAL A 86 3.54 -7.90 -0.04
N TYR A 87 4.80 -8.06 -0.40
CA TYR A 87 5.40 -7.40 -1.55
C TYR A 87 5.58 -8.36 -2.71
N ILE A 88 5.16 -7.98 -3.91
CA ILE A 88 5.37 -8.71 -5.14
C ILE A 88 6.36 -7.91 -5.98
N GLU A 89 7.58 -8.44 -6.12
CA GLU A 89 8.66 -7.83 -6.92
C GLU A 89 9.07 -6.39 -6.52
N GLY A 90 8.72 -5.96 -5.30
CA GLY A 90 8.82 -4.57 -4.85
C GLY A 90 10.23 -4.01 -4.59
N PRO A 91 10.31 -2.69 -4.29
CA PRO A 91 11.57 -1.98 -4.06
C PRO A 91 12.28 -2.43 -2.77
N ILE A 92 13.60 -2.23 -2.77
CA ILE A 92 14.53 -2.46 -1.67
C ILE A 92 14.98 -1.09 -1.17
N PRO A 93 15.04 -0.80 0.14
CA PRO A 93 14.82 -1.69 1.29
C PRO A 93 13.37 -1.71 1.80
N PRO A 94 12.98 -2.74 2.57
CA PRO A 94 11.67 -2.78 3.22
C PRO A 94 11.52 -1.67 4.28
N PRO A 95 10.31 -1.17 4.52
CA PRO A 95 10.05 -0.22 5.60
C PRO A 95 10.30 -0.84 6.98
N ARG A 96 10.93 -0.09 7.88
CA ARG A 96 11.28 -0.56 9.24
C ARG A 96 10.06 -0.65 10.14
N GLY A 97 10.04 -1.64 11.03
CA GLY A 97 9.01 -1.80 12.06
C GLY A 97 7.73 -2.49 11.58
N VAL A 98 7.68 -2.95 10.33
CA VAL A 98 6.54 -3.65 9.73
C VAL A 98 7.00 -5.04 9.31
N ARG A 99 6.17 -6.07 9.53
CA ARG A 99 6.49 -7.41 9.04
C ARG A 99 6.28 -7.45 7.52
N VAL A 100 7.37 -7.66 6.78
CA VAL A 100 7.35 -7.75 5.32
C VAL A 100 7.54 -9.20 4.86
N ILE A 101 6.64 -9.66 3.98
CA ILE A 101 6.75 -10.92 3.24
C ILE A 101 6.97 -10.58 1.77
N ALA A 102 8.14 -10.92 1.24
CA ALA A 102 8.46 -10.67 -0.17
C ALA A 102 8.21 -11.92 -1.03
N LEU A 103 7.23 -11.86 -1.92
CA LEU A 103 6.98 -12.87 -2.95
C LEU A 103 7.96 -12.61 -4.11
N THR A 104 9.07 -13.34 -4.11
CA THR A 104 10.10 -13.25 -5.14
C THR A 104 10.88 -14.55 -5.25
N CYS A 105 11.20 -14.94 -6.48
CA CYS A 105 12.13 -16.05 -6.76
C CYS A 105 13.56 -15.56 -7.06
N ALA A 106 13.75 -14.25 -7.21
CA ALA A 106 15.06 -13.66 -7.42
C ALA A 106 15.80 -13.51 -6.08
N ARG A 107 17.07 -13.89 -6.06
CA ARG A 107 17.96 -13.68 -4.90
C ARG A 107 18.28 -12.19 -4.81
N ARG A 108 17.47 -11.44 -4.07
CA ARG A 108 17.58 -9.99 -3.89
C ARG A 108 17.97 -9.68 -2.44
N GLY A 109 18.68 -8.57 -2.22
CA GLY A 109 19.08 -8.12 -0.87
C GLY A 109 17.90 -7.93 0.08
N ILE A 110 16.68 -7.76 -0.43
CA ILE A 110 15.44 -7.72 0.38
C ILE A 110 15.24 -8.96 1.25
N CYS A 111 15.75 -10.13 0.85
CA CYS A 111 15.61 -11.36 1.62
C CYS A 111 16.50 -11.40 2.87
N GLU A 112 17.43 -10.45 3.03
CA GLU A 112 18.18 -10.29 4.29
C GLU A 112 17.34 -9.54 5.35
N GLU A 113 16.33 -8.79 4.92
CA GLU A 113 15.51 -7.91 5.76
C GLU A 113 14.01 -8.29 5.78
N ALA A 114 13.59 -9.28 4.99
CA ALA A 114 12.18 -9.71 4.85
C ALA A 114 12.04 -11.23 4.67
N ASP A 115 10.88 -11.77 5.05
CA ASP A 115 10.50 -13.18 4.82
C ASP A 115 10.27 -13.40 3.32
N CYS A 116 11.25 -13.96 2.59
CA CYS A 116 11.10 -14.23 1.16
C CYS A 116 10.38 -15.56 0.88
N VAL A 117 9.45 -15.57 -0.07
CA VAL A 117 8.72 -16.77 -0.52
C VAL A 117 8.80 -16.89 -2.04
N CYS A 118 9.19 -18.07 -2.53
CA CYS A 118 9.19 -18.42 -3.94
C CYS A 118 8.35 -19.69 -4.16
N GLY A 119 7.34 -19.63 -5.03
CA GLY A 119 6.53 -20.81 -5.39
C GLY A 119 5.80 -21.47 -4.21
N GLY A 120 5.56 -20.76 -3.11
CA GLY A 120 4.97 -21.30 -1.87
C GLY A 120 5.96 -21.90 -0.88
N ALA A 121 7.26 -21.93 -1.20
CA ALA A 121 8.32 -22.29 -0.26
C ALA A 121 8.95 -21.02 0.34
N LEU A 122 9.00 -20.96 1.68
CA LEU A 122 9.76 -19.94 2.41
C LEU A 122 11.25 -20.13 2.09
N ARG A 123 11.90 -19.10 1.54
CA ARG A 123 13.36 -19.01 1.48
C ARG A 123 13.82 -18.23 2.70
N ILE A 124 14.33 -18.98 3.67
CA ILE A 124 15.04 -18.47 4.86
C ILE A 124 16.48 -18.20 4.50
#